data_AF-A0A1Q9EIG8-F1
#
_entry.id   AF-A0A1Q9EIG8-F1
#
_cell.length_a   1.000
_cell.length_b   1.000
_cell.length_c   1.000
_cell.angle_alpha   90.00
_cell.angle_beta   90.00
_cell.angle_gamma   90.00
#
_symmetry.space_group_name_H-M   'P 1'
#
loop_
_entity.id
_entity.type
_entity.pdbx_description
1 polymer ?
#
loop_
_entity_poly.entity_id
_entity_poly.type
_entity_poly.pdbx_seq_one_letter_code
_entity_poly.pdbx_strand_id
1 'polypeptide(L)'
;MGKRSHDEEPVKHPDIEELVSATLRSIAQVEGQRGFVISAGAVSAALDVASLQAAGARREAVRLLTLLYGEPSARRAPEQHDVIKILSEVLADHALEDATHSDAAQIFAWLLFGCPEKPTEGVDAREHAAKALASLAAHPAGVQVIARQGALPDLAQLASSEGPAQRWGALALRHAATDEKHRDEVIRFLPSLLAALGNGALSCASAAEALGALAEDESLRSQLFQAGAPGALKEALERPRGASPQDLHCCEALARALHVLPDEGGSSESSKDLRDAHADDATDASKSKG
;
A
#
# COMPACT_ATOMS: atom_id res chain seq x y z
N MET A 1 -10.01 61.28 46.04
CA MET A 1 -9.16 60.18 45.53
C MET A 1 -10.07 59.03 45.11
N GLY A 2 -10.57 59.05 43.87
CA GLY A 2 -11.40 57.98 43.33
C GLY A 2 -10.52 56.99 42.55
N LYS A 3 -10.40 55.76 43.04
CA LYS A 3 -9.76 54.66 42.31
C LYS A 3 -10.80 54.08 41.34
N ARG A 4 -10.60 54.27 40.03
CA ARG A 4 -11.31 53.48 39.01
C ARG A 4 -10.52 52.19 38.82
N SER A 5 -11.06 51.09 39.31
CA SER A 5 -10.68 49.74 38.91
C SER A 5 -11.32 49.49 37.54
N HIS A 6 -10.51 49.55 36.48
CA HIS A 6 -10.89 48.94 35.21
C HIS A 6 -10.57 47.45 35.34
N ASP A 7 -11.61 46.64 35.57
CA ASP A 7 -11.62 45.23 35.23
C ASP A 7 -11.60 45.14 33.70
N GLU A 8 -10.41 44.99 33.12
CA GLU A 8 -10.28 44.50 31.76
C GLU A 8 -10.51 42.98 31.80
N GLU A 9 -11.73 42.57 31.44
CA GLU A 9 -11.97 41.17 31.06
C GLU A 9 -11.01 40.80 29.93
N PRO A 10 -10.28 39.67 30.04
CA PRO A 10 -9.38 39.25 28.98
C PRO A 10 -10.20 39.01 27.70
N VAL A 11 -9.90 39.80 26.67
CA VAL A 11 -10.46 39.63 25.33
C VAL A 11 -10.16 38.20 24.90
N LYS A 12 -11.19 37.35 24.87
CA LYS A 12 -11.10 36.01 24.29
C LYS A 12 -10.82 36.20 22.81
N HIS A 13 -9.56 36.14 22.43
CA HIS A 13 -9.19 36.04 21.03
C HIS A 13 -9.96 34.85 20.44
N PRO A 14 -10.65 35.02 19.30
CA PRO A 14 -11.25 33.89 18.61
C PRO A 14 -10.17 32.83 18.44
N ASP A 15 -10.54 31.58 18.69
CA ASP A 15 -9.60 30.47 18.61
C ASP A 15 -8.95 30.53 17.22
N ILE A 16 -7.62 30.66 17.18
CA ILE A 16 -6.88 30.81 15.93
C ILE A 16 -7.22 29.62 15.02
N GLU A 17 -7.50 28.46 15.61
CA GLU A 17 -7.97 27.26 14.92
C GLU A 17 -9.31 27.46 14.20
N GLU A 18 -10.28 28.13 14.84
CA GLU A 18 -11.59 28.41 14.25
C GLU A 18 -11.47 29.43 13.12
N LEU A 19 -10.59 30.42 13.28
CA LEU A 19 -10.37 31.47 12.28
C LEU A 19 -9.66 30.90 11.04
N VAL A 20 -8.65 30.05 11.25
CA VAL A 20 -7.97 29.31 10.18
C VAL A 20 -8.95 28.38 9.47
N SER A 21 -9.73 27.58 10.22
CA SER A 21 -10.72 26.67 9.64
C SER A 21 -11.83 27.39 8.88
N ALA A 22 -12.30 28.54 9.37
CA ALA A 22 -13.27 29.39 8.67
C ALA A 22 -12.70 29.96 7.36
N THR A 23 -11.41 30.31 7.36
CA THR A 23 -10.70 30.81 6.18
C THR A 23 -10.54 29.70 5.14
N LEU A 24 -10.11 28.50 5.53
CA LEU A 24 -9.98 27.34 4.63
C LEU A 24 -11.34 26.95 4.02
N ARG A 25 -12.41 26.95 4.82
CA ARG A 25 -13.78 26.71 4.32
C ARG A 25 -14.23 27.76 3.29
N SER A 26 -13.89 29.03 3.53
CA SER A 26 -14.21 30.11 2.59
C SER A 26 -13.44 29.97 1.28
N ILE A 27 -12.18 29.51 1.33
CA ILE A 27 -11.37 29.22 0.15
C ILE A 27 -11.93 28.02 -0.63
N ALA A 28 -12.36 26.95 0.08
CA ALA A 28 -12.93 25.75 -0.51
C ALA A 28 -14.27 26.01 -1.24
N GLN A 29 -15.06 26.98 -0.78
CA GLN A 29 -16.34 27.36 -1.42
C GLN A 29 -16.18 28.03 -2.79
N VAL A 30 -14.96 28.43 -3.19
CA VAL A 30 -14.70 29.03 -4.50
C VAL A 30 -14.47 27.95 -5.56
N GLU A 31 -15.43 27.04 -5.72
CA GLU A 31 -15.32 25.88 -6.62
C GLU A 31 -15.09 26.25 -8.09
N GLY A 32 -15.48 27.46 -8.52
CA GLY A 32 -15.29 27.97 -9.87
C GLY A 32 -13.94 28.65 -10.17
N GLN A 33 -13.04 28.78 -9.18
CA GLN A 33 -11.74 29.48 -9.35
C GLN A 33 -10.54 28.68 -8.85
N ARG A 34 -10.63 27.34 -8.83
CA ARG A 34 -9.57 26.45 -8.30
C ARG A 34 -8.18 26.77 -8.86
N GLY A 35 -8.06 27.01 -10.17
CA GLY A 35 -6.79 27.41 -10.79
C GLY A 35 -6.21 28.73 -10.28
N PHE A 36 -7.06 29.72 -10.02
CA PHE A 36 -6.65 31.01 -9.45
C PHE A 36 -6.21 30.85 -7.98
N VAL A 37 -6.96 30.07 -7.21
CA VAL A 37 -6.67 29.77 -5.80
C VAL A 37 -5.33 29.02 -5.65
N ILE A 38 -5.05 28.06 -6.54
CA ILE A 38 -3.74 27.38 -6.59
C ILE A 38 -2.63 28.39 -6.89
N SER A 39 -2.80 29.25 -7.89
CA SER A 39 -1.81 30.28 -8.25
C SER A 39 -1.61 31.36 -7.18
N ALA A 40 -2.57 31.51 -6.27
CA ALA A 40 -2.53 32.45 -5.15
C ALA A 40 -1.82 31.88 -3.90
N GLY A 41 -1.22 30.68 -3.98
CA GLY A 41 -0.45 30.08 -2.88
C GLY A 41 -1.28 29.27 -1.89
N ALA A 42 -2.50 28.86 -2.25
CA ALA A 42 -3.37 28.09 -1.35
C ALA A 42 -2.77 26.73 -0.92
N VAL A 43 -1.93 26.11 -1.76
CA VAL A 43 -1.20 24.88 -1.40
C VAL A 43 -0.24 25.18 -0.25
N SER A 44 0.59 26.22 -0.36
CA SER A 44 1.51 26.62 0.71
C SER A 44 0.77 26.99 2.00
N ALA A 45 -0.34 27.72 1.91
CA ALA A 45 -1.14 28.06 3.09
C ALA A 45 -1.73 26.80 3.76
N ALA A 46 -2.19 25.81 2.98
CA ALA A 46 -2.66 24.54 3.52
C ALA A 46 -1.54 23.78 4.23
N LEU A 47 -0.31 23.80 3.69
CA LEU A 47 0.85 23.16 4.30
C LEU A 47 1.26 23.82 5.61
N ASP A 48 1.25 25.16 5.68
CA ASP A 48 1.52 25.90 6.90
C ASP A 48 0.54 25.49 8.01
N VAL A 49 -0.74 25.34 7.68
CA VAL A 49 -1.77 24.88 8.63
C VAL A 49 -1.59 23.42 9.00
N ALA A 50 -1.26 22.55 8.06
CA ALA A 50 -1.03 21.13 8.34
C ALA A 50 0.21 20.89 9.21
N SER A 51 1.19 21.81 9.18
CA SER A 51 2.37 21.75 10.05
C SER A 51 2.04 21.97 11.53
N LEU A 52 0.86 22.53 11.83
CA LEU A 52 0.39 22.68 13.21
C LEU A 52 0.14 21.30 13.83
N GLN A 53 0.48 21.15 15.11
CA GLN A 53 0.30 19.89 15.87
C GLN A 53 -1.17 19.64 16.28
N ALA A 54 -2.10 20.52 15.90
CA ALA A 54 -3.52 20.39 16.22
C ALA A 54 -4.21 19.45 15.22
N ALA A 55 -4.80 18.36 15.72
CA ALA A 55 -5.49 17.35 14.89
C ALA A 55 -6.63 17.93 14.04
N GLY A 56 -7.35 18.94 14.55
CA GLY A 56 -8.41 19.64 13.81
C GLY A 56 -7.87 20.42 12.61
N ALA A 57 -6.77 21.15 12.80
CA ALA A 57 -6.10 21.90 11.74
C ALA A 57 -5.55 20.98 10.64
N ARG A 58 -4.92 19.86 11.02
CA ARG A 58 -4.44 18.85 10.06
C ARG A 58 -5.56 18.27 9.21
N ARG A 59 -6.70 17.94 9.83
CA ARG A 59 -7.86 17.41 9.12
C ARG A 59 -8.36 18.38 8.05
N GLU A 60 -8.53 19.65 8.42
CA GLU A 60 -9.06 20.65 7.48
C GLU A 60 -8.03 20.97 6.39
N ALA A 61 -6.75 20.96 6.71
CA ALA A 61 -5.69 21.11 5.72
C ALA A 61 -5.65 19.95 4.72
N VAL A 62 -5.78 18.69 5.17
CA VAL A 62 -5.85 17.52 4.28
C VAL A 62 -7.08 17.58 3.38
N ARG A 63 -8.23 18.00 3.91
CA ARG A 63 -9.44 18.22 3.10
C ARG A 63 -9.24 19.29 2.03
N LEU A 64 -8.63 20.41 2.39
CA LEU A 64 -8.32 21.46 1.41
C LEU A 64 -7.33 20.96 0.36
N LEU A 65 -6.26 20.26 0.77
CA LEU A 65 -5.33 19.64 -0.15
C LEU A 65 -6.04 18.65 -1.08
N THR A 66 -7.01 17.88 -0.58
CA THR A 66 -7.81 16.96 -1.40
C THR A 66 -8.63 17.72 -2.45
N LEU A 67 -9.26 18.82 -2.07
CA LEU A 67 -9.98 19.67 -3.03
C LEU A 67 -9.05 20.29 -4.08
N LEU A 68 -7.87 20.76 -3.66
CA LEU A 68 -6.88 21.39 -4.54
C LEU A 68 -6.25 20.37 -5.50
N TYR A 69 -5.80 19.22 -5.02
CA TYR A 69 -5.17 18.16 -5.82
C TYR A 69 -6.16 17.39 -6.71
N GLY A 70 -7.46 17.56 -6.49
CA GLY A 70 -8.48 17.19 -7.46
C GLY A 70 -8.24 17.84 -8.83
N GLU A 71 -7.67 19.06 -8.85
CA GLU A 71 -7.30 19.76 -10.08
C GLU A 71 -5.93 19.30 -10.61
N PRO A 72 -5.81 18.86 -11.88
CA PRO A 72 -4.55 18.36 -12.44
C PRO A 72 -3.39 19.38 -12.41
N SER A 73 -3.70 20.68 -12.41
CA SER A 73 -2.69 21.75 -12.35
C SER A 73 -2.00 21.83 -10.97
N ALA A 74 -2.73 21.59 -9.87
CA ALA A 74 -2.16 21.51 -8.52
C ALA A 74 -1.19 20.34 -8.38
N ARG A 75 -1.42 19.25 -9.13
CA ARG A 75 -0.55 18.07 -9.12
C ARG A 75 0.81 18.34 -9.72
N ARG A 76 1.08 19.52 -10.29
CA ARG A 76 2.40 19.94 -10.79
C ARG A 76 3.00 21.09 -9.99
N ALA A 77 2.40 21.43 -8.85
CA ALA A 77 2.88 22.50 -7.99
C ALA A 77 4.28 22.17 -7.42
N PRO A 78 5.16 23.16 -7.24
CA PRO A 78 6.51 22.93 -6.73
C PRO A 78 6.54 22.36 -5.30
N GLU A 79 5.46 22.54 -4.54
CA GLU A 79 5.33 22.12 -3.14
C GLU A 79 4.99 20.62 -2.98
N GLN A 80 5.00 19.82 -4.06
CA GLN A 80 4.72 18.37 -4.01
C GLN A 80 5.48 17.63 -2.91
N HIS A 81 6.76 17.95 -2.73
CA HIS A 81 7.60 17.31 -1.72
C HIS A 81 7.05 17.54 -0.29
N ASP A 82 6.64 18.77 0.00
CA ASP A 82 6.13 19.15 1.31
C ASP A 82 4.73 18.57 1.53
N VAL A 83 3.91 18.50 0.48
CA VAL A 83 2.61 17.79 0.51
C VAL A 83 2.83 16.31 0.84
N ILE A 84 3.73 15.64 0.14
CA ILE A 84 4.05 14.23 0.37
C ILE A 84 4.52 13.99 1.80
N LYS A 85 5.39 14.85 2.31
CA LYS A 85 5.90 14.76 3.68
C LYS A 85 4.77 14.88 4.69
N ILE A 86 3.96 15.93 4.60
CA ILE A 86 2.84 16.19 5.51
C ILE A 86 1.81 15.06 5.45
N LEU A 87 1.46 14.58 4.27
CA LEU A 87 0.52 13.46 4.13
C LEU A 87 1.09 12.16 4.69
N SER A 88 2.40 11.95 4.61
CA SER A 88 3.06 10.79 5.22
C SER A 88 3.00 10.87 6.75
N GLU A 89 3.18 12.06 7.33
CA GLU A 89 3.01 12.30 8.76
C GLU A 89 1.56 12.09 9.20
N VAL A 90 0.58 12.53 8.40
CA VAL A 90 -0.85 12.31 8.62
C VAL A 90 -1.20 10.81 8.62
N LEU A 91 -0.66 10.03 7.67
CA LEU A 91 -0.90 8.58 7.62
C LEU A 91 -0.24 7.84 8.79
N ALA A 92 0.87 8.35 9.32
CA ALA A 92 1.54 7.78 10.49
C ALA A 92 0.84 8.14 11.82
N ASP A 93 -0.02 9.16 11.82
CA ASP A 93 -0.76 9.60 13.00
C ASP A 93 -2.02 8.76 13.21
N HIS A 94 -1.93 7.81 14.14
CA HIS A 94 -3.04 6.92 14.51
C HIS A 94 -4.17 7.63 15.26
N ALA A 95 -3.99 8.88 15.70
CA ALA A 95 -5.04 9.64 16.38
C ALA A 95 -6.03 10.29 15.41
N LEU A 96 -5.71 10.31 14.11
CA LEU A 96 -6.59 10.85 13.07
C LEU A 96 -7.67 9.84 12.65
N GLU A 97 -8.83 10.37 12.28
CA GLU A 97 -9.97 9.56 11.83
C GLU A 97 -9.72 8.96 10.44
N ASP A 98 -10.29 7.77 10.18
CA ASP A 98 -10.21 7.04 8.91
C ASP A 98 -10.52 7.90 7.66
N ALA A 99 -11.42 8.88 7.80
CA ALA A 99 -11.75 9.81 6.71
C ALA A 99 -10.54 10.66 6.28
N THR A 100 -9.71 11.09 7.23
CA THR A 100 -8.49 11.89 6.95
C THR A 100 -7.43 11.03 6.28
N HIS A 101 -7.27 9.77 6.70
CA HIS A 101 -6.40 8.82 6.02
C HIS A 101 -6.91 8.50 4.61
N SER A 102 -8.23 8.42 4.43
CA SER A 102 -8.86 8.22 3.13
C SER A 102 -8.61 9.36 2.15
N ASP A 103 -8.75 10.60 2.64
CA ASP A 103 -8.43 11.82 1.89
C ASP A 103 -6.94 11.87 1.52
N ALA A 104 -6.05 11.59 2.49
CA ALA A 104 -4.60 11.54 2.25
C ALA A 104 -4.21 10.47 1.22
N ALA A 105 -4.79 9.27 1.30
CA ALA A 105 -4.57 8.20 0.33
C ALA A 105 -5.06 8.57 -1.07
N GLN A 106 -6.18 9.29 -1.17
CA GLN A 106 -6.69 9.79 -2.44
C GLN A 106 -5.71 10.76 -3.10
N ILE A 107 -5.11 11.68 -2.32
CA ILE A 107 -4.09 12.59 -2.85
C ILE A 107 -2.85 11.80 -3.31
N PHE A 108 -2.39 10.81 -2.54
CA PHE A 108 -1.27 9.95 -2.97
C PHE A 108 -1.57 9.18 -4.25
N ALA A 109 -2.79 8.65 -4.39
CA ALA A 109 -3.22 8.03 -5.64
C ALA A 109 -3.13 9.04 -6.79
N TRP A 110 -3.67 10.26 -6.64
CA TRP A 110 -3.55 11.28 -7.68
C TRP A 110 -2.12 11.70 -7.98
N LEU A 111 -1.22 11.72 -7.00
CA LEU A 111 0.21 11.98 -7.19
C LEU A 111 0.90 10.87 -7.98
N LEU A 112 0.51 9.60 -7.80
CA LEU A 112 1.02 8.48 -8.60
C LEU A 112 0.69 8.60 -10.09
N PHE A 113 -0.47 9.18 -10.42
CA PHE A 113 -0.94 9.35 -11.79
C PHE A 113 -0.59 10.70 -12.43
N GLY A 114 -0.59 11.77 -11.62
CA GLY A 114 -0.58 13.15 -12.09
C GLY A 114 0.81 13.71 -12.33
N CYS A 115 1.85 13.06 -11.80
CA CYS A 115 3.23 13.49 -11.97
C CYS A 115 3.76 13.05 -13.34
N PRO A 116 4.26 13.98 -14.19
CA PRO A 116 5.00 13.60 -15.38
C PRO A 116 6.28 12.82 -14.99
N GLU A 117 6.71 11.88 -15.82
CA GLU A 117 7.91 11.02 -15.61
C GLU A 117 9.23 11.78 -15.33
N LYS A 118 9.25 13.11 -15.52
CA LYS A 118 10.43 13.91 -15.20
C LYS A 118 10.49 14.19 -13.71
N PRO A 119 11.51 13.68 -12.99
CA PRO A 119 11.71 14.03 -11.60
C PRO A 119 11.91 15.54 -11.50
N THR A 120 11.05 16.20 -10.72
CA THR A 120 11.39 17.48 -10.11
C THR A 120 12.64 17.27 -9.27
N GLU A 121 13.62 18.17 -9.38
CA GLU A 121 14.93 18.00 -8.75
C GLU A 121 14.83 17.57 -7.28
N GLY A 122 15.44 16.43 -6.94
CA GLY A 122 15.66 15.99 -5.56
C GLY A 122 14.85 14.79 -5.09
N VAL A 123 13.59 14.60 -5.53
CA VAL A 123 12.73 13.52 -5.03
C VAL A 123 11.78 13.00 -6.12
N ASP A 124 11.81 11.69 -6.39
CA ASP A 124 10.78 11.03 -7.21
C ASP A 124 9.46 10.97 -6.41
N ALA A 125 8.59 11.94 -6.68
CA ALA A 125 7.26 12.05 -6.07
C ALA A 125 6.45 10.75 -6.21
N ARG A 126 6.64 10.02 -7.31
CA ARG A 126 5.98 8.74 -7.57
C ARG A 126 6.49 7.65 -6.64
N GLU A 127 7.80 7.58 -6.40
CA GLU A 127 8.36 6.63 -5.43
C GLU A 127 7.80 6.89 -4.02
N HIS A 128 7.74 8.15 -3.60
CA HIS A 128 7.27 8.49 -2.26
C HIS A 128 5.78 8.24 -2.08
N ALA A 129 4.96 8.59 -3.08
CA ALA A 129 3.55 8.28 -3.06
C ALA A 129 3.32 6.76 -3.01
N ALA A 130 4.06 5.98 -3.80
CA ALA A 130 3.97 4.53 -3.77
C ALA A 130 4.37 3.95 -2.41
N LYS A 131 5.46 4.48 -1.82
CA LYS A 131 5.92 4.10 -0.49
C LYS A 131 4.88 4.41 0.58
N ALA A 132 4.25 5.58 0.53
CA ALA A 132 3.21 5.97 1.48
C ALA A 132 1.99 5.05 1.38
N LEU A 133 1.53 4.74 0.17
CA LEU A 133 0.45 3.78 -0.03
C LEU A 133 0.83 2.37 0.41
N ALA A 134 2.06 1.92 0.17
CA ALA A 134 2.51 0.61 0.64
C ALA A 134 2.56 0.54 2.18
N SER A 135 2.99 1.62 2.84
CA SER A 135 2.95 1.73 4.30
C SER A 135 1.51 1.72 4.83
N LEU A 136 0.59 2.43 4.18
CA LEU A 136 -0.82 2.42 4.54
C LEU A 136 -1.43 1.02 4.36
N ALA A 137 -1.09 0.34 3.27
CA ALA A 137 -1.54 -1.02 2.98
C ALA A 137 -1.11 -2.03 4.05
N ALA A 138 -0.05 -1.76 4.82
CA ALA A 138 0.37 -2.63 5.91
C ALA A 138 -0.72 -2.86 6.98
N HIS A 139 -1.79 -2.06 6.97
CA HIS A 139 -2.98 -2.24 7.81
C HIS A 139 -4.23 -2.54 6.95
N PRO A 140 -5.13 -3.46 7.39
CA PRO A 140 -6.34 -3.81 6.61
C PRO A 140 -7.26 -2.62 6.29
N ALA A 141 -7.41 -1.68 7.22
CA ALA A 141 -8.17 -0.45 6.98
C ALA A 141 -7.55 0.40 5.85
N GLY A 142 -6.22 0.40 5.76
CA GLY A 142 -5.49 1.08 4.69
C GLY A 142 -5.66 0.41 3.34
N VAL A 143 -5.64 -0.93 3.27
CA VAL A 143 -5.98 -1.67 2.04
C VAL A 143 -7.37 -1.29 1.55
N GLN A 144 -8.36 -1.27 2.45
CA GLN A 144 -9.72 -0.88 2.11
C GLN A 144 -9.80 0.55 1.55
N VAL A 145 -9.06 1.50 2.15
CA VAL A 145 -8.96 2.86 1.65
C VAL A 145 -8.37 2.89 0.23
N ILE A 146 -7.24 2.21 0.02
CA ILE A 146 -6.55 2.16 -1.28
C ILE A 146 -7.44 1.56 -2.37
N ALA A 147 -8.14 0.46 -2.06
CA ALA A 147 -9.07 -0.20 -2.96
C ALA A 147 -10.26 0.71 -3.31
N ARG A 148 -10.88 1.36 -2.31
CA ARG A 148 -12.00 2.30 -2.53
C ARG A 148 -11.63 3.49 -3.41
N GLN A 149 -10.40 4.00 -3.28
CA GLN A 149 -9.90 5.09 -4.13
C GLN A 149 -9.40 4.61 -5.50
N GLY A 150 -9.49 3.30 -5.79
CA GLY A 150 -9.16 2.74 -7.09
C GLY A 150 -7.67 2.79 -7.44
N ALA A 151 -6.78 2.79 -6.43
CA ALA A 151 -5.33 2.93 -6.64
C ALA A 151 -4.60 1.58 -6.85
N LEU A 152 -5.28 0.45 -6.68
CA LEU A 152 -4.69 -0.88 -6.89
C LEU A 152 -4.20 -1.15 -8.32
N PRO A 153 -4.93 -0.75 -9.40
CA PRO A 153 -4.43 -0.89 -10.77
C PRO A 153 -3.08 -0.20 -11.02
N ASP A 154 -2.80 0.90 -10.32
CA ASP A 154 -1.60 1.71 -10.57
C ASP A 154 -0.42 1.22 -9.78
N LEU A 155 -0.70 0.74 -8.57
CA LEU A 155 0.25 -0.04 -7.81
C LEU A 155 0.64 -1.31 -8.57
N ALA A 156 -0.31 -1.94 -9.28
CA ALA A 156 -0.02 -3.05 -10.18
C ALA A 156 0.82 -2.65 -11.39
N GLN A 157 0.45 -1.57 -12.08
CA GLN A 157 1.26 -1.05 -13.18
C GLN A 157 2.69 -0.74 -12.72
N LEU A 158 2.82 -0.12 -11.55
CA LEU A 158 4.10 0.22 -10.93
C LEU A 158 4.91 -1.03 -10.59
N ALA A 159 4.28 -2.06 -10.02
CA ALA A 159 4.93 -3.33 -9.69
C ALA A 159 5.58 -3.99 -10.91
N SER A 160 4.96 -3.86 -12.09
CA SER A 160 5.48 -4.36 -13.37
C SER A 160 6.41 -3.39 -14.12
N SER A 161 6.57 -2.15 -13.66
CA SER A 161 7.43 -1.15 -14.31
C SER A 161 8.88 -1.26 -13.86
N GLU A 162 9.81 -0.63 -14.59
CA GLU A 162 11.21 -0.51 -14.17
C GLU A 162 11.39 0.69 -13.23
N GLY A 163 12.30 0.56 -12.26
CA GLY A 163 12.76 1.67 -11.43
C GLY A 163 12.60 1.45 -9.92
N PRO A 164 12.98 2.42 -9.09
CA PRO A 164 13.00 2.28 -7.64
C PRO A 164 11.60 2.17 -7.03
N ALA A 165 10.58 2.71 -7.71
CA ALA A 165 9.20 2.71 -7.25
C ALA A 165 8.50 1.35 -7.38
N GLN A 166 8.98 0.46 -8.26
CA GLN A 166 8.37 -0.86 -8.54
C GLN A 166 8.17 -1.69 -7.27
N ARG A 167 9.15 -1.66 -6.36
CA ARG A 167 9.12 -2.44 -5.12
C ARG A 167 7.96 -2.04 -4.22
N TRP A 168 7.59 -0.77 -4.23
CA TRP A 168 6.51 -0.25 -3.39
C TRP A 168 5.14 -0.65 -3.95
N GLY A 169 4.98 -0.68 -5.28
CA GLY A 169 3.80 -1.24 -5.93
C GLY A 169 3.60 -2.72 -5.55
N ALA A 170 4.66 -3.53 -5.70
CA ALA A 170 4.62 -4.94 -5.33
C ALA A 170 4.36 -5.15 -3.82
N LEU A 171 4.95 -4.31 -2.95
CA LEU A 171 4.75 -4.36 -1.51
C LEU A 171 3.29 -4.04 -1.12
N ALA A 172 2.68 -3.03 -1.73
CA ALA A 172 1.29 -2.68 -1.47
C ALA A 172 0.34 -3.80 -1.91
N LEU A 173 0.58 -4.39 -3.09
CA LEU A 173 -0.21 -5.54 -3.57
C LEU A 173 -0.04 -6.78 -2.70
N ARG A 174 1.15 -7.04 -2.16
CA ARG A 174 1.36 -8.09 -1.16
C ARG A 174 0.44 -7.90 0.03
N HIS A 175 0.43 -6.69 0.60
CA HIS A 175 -0.43 -6.40 1.73
C HIS A 175 -1.92 -6.56 1.40
N ALA A 176 -2.34 -6.13 0.22
CA ALA A 176 -3.70 -6.34 -0.24
C ALA A 176 -4.06 -7.83 -0.42
N ALA A 177 -3.12 -8.66 -0.92
CA ALA A 177 -3.31 -10.10 -1.06
C ALA A 177 -3.41 -10.84 0.30
N THR A 178 -2.76 -10.31 1.34
CA THR A 178 -2.89 -10.89 2.70
C THR A 178 -4.23 -10.57 3.36
N ASP A 179 -4.98 -9.59 2.86
CA ASP A 179 -6.34 -9.29 3.32
C ASP A 179 -7.36 -10.11 2.52
N GLU A 180 -8.01 -11.08 3.16
CA GLU A 180 -9.01 -11.97 2.56
C GLU A 180 -10.09 -11.21 1.77
N LYS A 181 -10.48 -10.01 2.22
CA LYS A 181 -11.54 -9.22 1.57
C LYS A 181 -11.14 -8.66 0.20
N HIS A 182 -9.84 -8.56 -0.06
CA HIS A 182 -9.31 -7.93 -1.26
C HIS A 182 -8.57 -8.93 -2.17
N ARG A 183 -8.45 -10.21 -1.80
CA ARG A 183 -7.81 -11.26 -2.61
C ARG A 183 -8.42 -11.37 -4.02
N ASP A 184 -9.75 -11.37 -4.12
CA ASP A 184 -10.49 -11.40 -5.39
C ASP A 184 -10.24 -10.17 -6.27
N GLU A 185 -9.89 -9.04 -5.67
CA GLU A 185 -9.53 -7.85 -6.43
C GLU A 185 -8.07 -7.95 -6.90
N VAL A 186 -7.17 -8.40 -6.03
CA VAL A 186 -5.74 -8.50 -6.31
C VAL A 186 -5.42 -9.57 -7.36
N ILE A 187 -6.15 -10.68 -7.40
CA ILE A 187 -5.95 -11.74 -8.41
C ILE A 187 -6.08 -11.21 -9.85
N ARG A 188 -6.82 -10.11 -10.05
CA ARG A 188 -6.98 -9.46 -11.37
C ARG A 188 -5.68 -8.84 -11.87
N PHE A 189 -4.74 -8.55 -10.97
CA PHE A 189 -3.43 -7.96 -11.27
C PHE A 189 -2.31 -9.00 -11.33
N LEU A 190 -2.67 -10.28 -11.43
CA LEU A 190 -1.72 -11.38 -11.49
C LEU A 190 -0.67 -11.24 -12.60
N PRO A 191 -0.97 -10.76 -13.83
CA PRO A 191 0.08 -10.51 -14.83
C PRO A 191 1.16 -9.54 -14.34
N SER A 192 0.78 -8.50 -13.60
CA SER A 192 1.71 -7.54 -13.01
C SER A 192 2.55 -8.16 -11.88
N LEU A 193 1.95 -9.03 -11.05
CA LEU A 193 2.67 -9.77 -10.01
C LEU A 193 3.67 -10.75 -10.62
N LEU A 194 3.31 -11.45 -11.70
CA LEU A 194 4.22 -12.35 -12.41
C LEU A 194 5.39 -11.58 -13.06
N ALA A 195 5.11 -10.44 -13.68
CA ALA A 195 6.17 -9.57 -14.20
C ALA A 195 7.12 -9.09 -13.09
N ALA A 196 6.57 -8.75 -11.91
CA ALA A 196 7.36 -8.30 -10.76
C ALA A 196 8.32 -9.37 -10.20
N LEU A 197 8.13 -10.66 -10.50
CA LEU A 197 9.10 -11.73 -10.16
C LEU A 197 10.42 -11.60 -10.94
N GLY A 198 10.38 -10.96 -12.11
CA GLY A 198 11.56 -10.65 -12.93
C GLY A 198 12.36 -9.43 -12.45
N ASN A 199 11.78 -8.65 -11.52
CA ASN A 199 12.37 -7.39 -11.04
C ASN A 199 13.36 -7.63 -9.90
N GLY A 200 13.88 -6.54 -9.32
CA GLY A 200 14.86 -6.59 -8.23
C GLY A 200 14.37 -7.39 -7.01
N ALA A 201 15.31 -7.89 -6.19
CA ALA A 201 15.02 -8.86 -5.11
C ALA A 201 13.85 -8.47 -4.19
N LEU A 202 13.74 -7.21 -3.78
CA LEU A 202 12.62 -6.74 -2.95
C LEU A 202 11.25 -6.82 -3.65
N SER A 203 11.21 -6.49 -4.94
CA SER A 203 9.99 -6.58 -5.75
C SER A 203 9.62 -8.04 -5.99
N CYS A 204 10.61 -8.87 -6.32
CA CYS A 204 10.46 -10.33 -6.41
C CYS A 204 9.84 -10.89 -5.13
N ALA A 205 10.43 -10.61 -3.97
CA ALA A 205 10.00 -11.17 -2.70
C ALA A 205 8.54 -10.78 -2.41
N SER A 206 8.21 -9.49 -2.59
CA SER A 206 6.86 -9.00 -2.35
C SER A 206 5.84 -9.64 -3.28
N ALA A 207 6.17 -9.80 -4.56
CA ALA A 207 5.30 -10.46 -5.54
C ALA A 207 5.13 -11.96 -5.24
N ALA A 208 6.20 -12.66 -4.86
CA ALA A 208 6.14 -14.06 -4.47
C ALA A 208 5.27 -14.27 -3.22
N GLU A 209 5.42 -13.41 -2.21
CA GLU A 209 4.57 -13.42 -1.01
C GLU A 209 3.11 -13.12 -1.33
N ALA A 210 2.84 -12.18 -2.25
CA ALA A 210 1.48 -11.90 -2.72
C ALA A 210 0.85 -13.14 -3.37
N LEU A 211 1.58 -13.81 -4.28
CA LEU A 211 1.13 -15.03 -4.93
C LEU A 211 0.90 -16.18 -3.93
N GLY A 212 1.78 -16.32 -2.94
CA GLY A 212 1.62 -17.27 -1.85
C GLY A 212 0.36 -17.01 -1.03
N ALA A 213 0.09 -15.74 -0.67
CA ALA A 213 -1.11 -15.35 0.06
C ALA A 213 -2.39 -15.60 -0.74
N LEU A 214 -2.38 -15.35 -2.05
CA LEU A 214 -3.50 -15.69 -2.93
C LEU A 214 -3.71 -17.21 -3.02
N ALA A 215 -2.63 -17.99 -2.99
CA ALA A 215 -2.67 -19.44 -3.07
C ALA A 215 -3.20 -20.13 -1.80
N GLU A 216 -3.23 -19.43 -0.66
CA GLU A 216 -3.91 -19.91 0.54
C GLU A 216 -5.41 -20.07 0.30
N ASP A 217 -5.99 -19.27 -0.59
CA ASP A 217 -7.38 -19.41 -1.02
C ASP A 217 -7.50 -20.47 -2.12
N GLU A 218 -8.15 -21.59 -1.80
CA GLU A 218 -8.32 -22.71 -2.71
C GLU A 218 -9.10 -22.34 -3.98
N SER A 219 -10.01 -21.36 -3.90
CA SER A 219 -10.80 -20.89 -5.03
C SER A 219 -9.96 -20.14 -6.07
N LEU A 220 -8.85 -19.54 -5.63
CA LEU A 220 -7.95 -18.75 -6.48
C LEU A 220 -6.80 -19.60 -7.07
N ARG A 221 -6.50 -20.77 -6.48
CA ARG A 221 -5.42 -21.66 -6.95
C ARG A 221 -5.55 -21.99 -8.43
N SER A 222 -6.74 -22.36 -8.92
CA SER A 222 -6.92 -22.69 -10.34
C SER A 222 -6.56 -21.53 -11.27
N GLN A 223 -6.88 -20.29 -10.87
CA GLN A 223 -6.50 -19.09 -11.64
C GLN A 223 -4.98 -18.88 -11.63
N LEU A 224 -4.33 -19.10 -10.48
CA LEU A 224 -2.86 -19.04 -10.36
C LEU A 224 -2.16 -20.06 -11.26
N PHE A 225 -2.66 -21.31 -11.30
CA PHE A 225 -2.15 -22.35 -12.19
C PHE A 225 -2.33 -22.00 -13.67
N GLN A 226 -3.54 -21.60 -14.07
CA GLN A 226 -3.85 -21.25 -15.46
C GLN A 226 -2.98 -20.09 -15.98
N ALA A 227 -2.63 -19.17 -15.09
CA ALA A 227 -1.76 -18.05 -15.43
C ALA A 227 -0.25 -18.39 -15.38
N GLY A 228 0.11 -19.64 -15.05
CA GLY A 228 1.50 -20.10 -15.06
C GLY A 228 2.32 -19.67 -13.84
N ALA A 229 1.67 -19.33 -12.71
CA ALA A 229 2.37 -18.88 -11.50
C ALA A 229 3.44 -19.87 -10.99
N PRO A 230 3.20 -21.20 -10.92
CA PRO A 230 4.23 -22.14 -10.46
C PRO A 230 5.49 -22.12 -11.35
N GLY A 231 5.31 -22.11 -12.67
CA GLY A 231 6.41 -22.05 -13.62
C GLY A 231 7.22 -20.77 -13.49
N ALA A 232 6.54 -19.62 -13.36
CA ALA A 232 7.19 -18.32 -13.18
C ALA A 232 7.96 -18.23 -11.86
N LEU A 233 7.42 -18.78 -10.77
CA LEU A 233 8.09 -18.85 -9.46
C LEU A 233 9.35 -19.73 -9.53
N LYS A 234 9.26 -20.89 -10.19
CA LYS A 234 10.39 -21.79 -10.39
C LYS A 234 11.50 -21.14 -11.20
N GLU A 235 11.14 -20.53 -12.34
CA GLU A 235 12.10 -19.80 -13.17
C GLU A 235 12.76 -18.66 -12.37
N ALA A 236 11.99 -17.91 -11.57
CA ALA A 236 12.52 -16.83 -10.74
C ALA A 236 13.47 -17.31 -9.62
N LEU A 237 13.29 -18.54 -9.13
CA LEU A 237 14.15 -19.17 -8.12
C LEU A 237 15.45 -19.68 -8.74
N GLU A 238 15.42 -20.16 -9.99
CA GLU A 238 16.59 -20.66 -10.72
C GLU A 238 17.52 -19.53 -11.21
N ARG A 239 17.05 -18.28 -11.24
CA ARG A 239 17.88 -17.13 -11.63
C ARG A 239 19.04 -16.91 -10.65
N PRO A 240 20.25 -16.60 -11.14
CA PRO A 240 21.39 -16.30 -10.29
C PRO A 240 21.14 -15.01 -9.50
N ARG A 241 21.27 -15.09 -8.18
CA ARG A 241 21.11 -13.95 -7.25
C ARG A 241 22.37 -13.79 -6.41
N GLY A 242 22.55 -12.59 -5.86
CA GLY A 242 23.64 -12.30 -4.94
C GLY A 242 23.47 -12.99 -3.59
N ALA A 243 24.42 -12.76 -2.69
CA ALA A 243 24.38 -13.22 -1.30
C ALA A 243 23.85 -12.14 -0.35
N SER A 244 23.13 -11.13 -0.86
CA SER A 244 22.59 -10.09 0.00
C SER A 244 21.41 -10.63 0.84
N PRO A 245 21.11 -10.03 2.01
CA PRO A 245 19.94 -10.42 2.78
C PRO A 245 18.62 -10.33 1.99
N GLN A 246 18.54 -9.41 1.03
CA GLN A 246 17.37 -9.20 0.18
C GLN A 246 17.23 -10.32 -0.85
N ASP A 247 18.35 -10.80 -1.40
CA ASP A 247 18.37 -11.94 -2.31
C ASP A 247 17.92 -13.22 -1.60
N LEU A 248 18.44 -13.46 -0.39
CA LEU A 248 18.06 -14.60 0.43
C LEU A 248 16.56 -14.57 0.74
N HIS A 249 16.04 -13.41 1.15
CA HIS A 249 14.62 -13.23 1.42
C HIS A 249 13.73 -13.50 0.19
N CYS A 250 14.13 -13.03 -1.01
CA CYS A 250 13.40 -13.36 -2.24
C CYS A 250 13.42 -14.87 -2.54
N CYS A 251 14.55 -15.55 -2.37
CA CYS A 251 14.62 -17.01 -2.53
C CYS A 251 13.69 -17.75 -1.55
N GLU A 252 13.66 -17.33 -0.28
CA GLU A 252 12.76 -17.91 0.73
C GLU A 252 11.29 -17.67 0.39
N ALA A 253 10.94 -16.45 -0.03
CA ALA A 253 9.60 -16.09 -0.45
C ALA A 253 9.14 -16.92 -1.66
N LEU A 254 9.99 -17.07 -2.67
CA LEU A 254 9.74 -17.91 -3.85
C LEU A 254 9.53 -19.39 -3.48
N ALA A 255 10.42 -19.94 -2.64
CA ALA A 255 10.33 -21.32 -2.18
C ALA A 255 9.05 -21.57 -1.37
N ARG A 256 8.66 -20.62 -0.50
CA ARG A 256 7.41 -20.70 0.27
C ARG A 256 6.19 -20.65 -0.64
N ALA A 257 6.17 -19.75 -1.62
CA ALA A 257 5.06 -19.66 -2.58
C ALA A 257 4.91 -20.96 -3.39
N LEU A 258 6.02 -21.54 -3.86
CA LEU A 258 6.02 -22.84 -4.55
C LEU A 258 5.55 -24.00 -3.67
N HIS A 259 5.81 -23.95 -2.36
CA HIS A 259 5.32 -24.98 -1.45
C HIS A 259 3.79 -24.98 -1.32
N VAL A 260 3.17 -23.80 -1.38
CA VAL A 260 1.70 -23.64 -1.34
C VAL A 260 1.06 -23.90 -2.71
N LEU A 261 1.80 -23.67 -3.80
CA LEU A 261 1.40 -23.95 -5.19
C LEU A 261 2.25 -25.09 -5.79
N PRO A 262 2.12 -26.34 -5.31
CA PRO A 262 2.84 -27.46 -5.91
C PRO A 262 2.35 -27.69 -7.35
N ASP A 263 3.25 -28.04 -8.26
CA ASP A 263 2.88 -28.42 -9.65
C ASP A 263 1.70 -29.42 -9.63
N GLU A 264 0.77 -29.32 -10.58
CA GLU A 264 -0.40 -30.22 -10.69
C GLU A 264 -0.02 -31.72 -10.82
N GLY A 265 1.27 -32.06 -10.92
CA GLY A 265 1.80 -33.42 -10.85
C GLY A 265 2.19 -33.92 -9.44
N GLY A 266 1.95 -33.14 -8.38
CA GLY A 266 2.22 -33.51 -6.99
C GLY A 266 1.11 -34.37 -6.39
N SER A 267 1.03 -35.62 -6.83
CA SER A 267 0.08 -36.64 -6.37
C SER A 267 -0.13 -36.66 -4.87
N SER A 268 -1.40 -36.63 -4.48
CA SER A 268 -1.96 -37.13 -3.23
C SER A 268 -1.72 -38.63 -2.95
N GLU A 269 -0.66 -39.24 -3.49
CA GLU A 269 -0.42 -40.69 -3.38
C GLU A 269 0.68 -41.06 -2.39
N SER A 270 1.64 -40.18 -2.06
CA SER A 270 2.77 -40.60 -1.20
C SER A 270 2.51 -40.60 0.31
N SER A 271 1.29 -40.31 0.77
CA SER A 271 0.95 -40.34 2.21
C SER A 271 0.11 -41.56 2.64
N LYS A 272 -0.40 -42.37 1.69
CA LYS A 272 -1.13 -43.61 2.02
C LYS A 272 -0.25 -44.86 2.04
N ASP A 273 0.85 -44.90 1.28
CA ASP A 273 1.64 -46.12 1.11
C ASP A 273 2.69 -46.41 2.22
N LEU A 274 2.75 -45.59 3.27
CA LEU A 274 3.64 -45.80 4.42
C LEU A 274 2.93 -46.32 5.68
N ARG A 275 1.63 -46.61 5.62
CA ARG A 275 0.88 -47.23 6.75
C ARG A 275 0.59 -48.72 6.60
N ASP A 276 0.78 -49.31 5.42
CA ASP A 276 0.43 -50.73 5.17
C ASP A 276 1.64 -51.68 5.08
N ALA A 277 2.87 -51.22 5.35
CA ALA A 277 4.08 -52.08 5.30
C ALA A 277 4.51 -52.66 6.66
N HIS A 278 3.69 -52.55 7.72
CA HIS A 278 4.05 -53.01 9.07
C HIS A 278 2.95 -53.81 9.80
N ALA A 279 2.22 -54.65 9.07
CA ALA A 279 1.30 -55.60 9.66
C ALA A 279 1.19 -56.89 8.85
N ASP A 280 2.28 -57.64 8.66
CA ASP A 280 2.20 -59.03 8.15
C ASP A 280 3.45 -59.87 8.49
N ASP A 281 3.94 -59.78 9.73
CA ASP A 281 4.95 -60.75 10.23
C ASP A 281 4.76 -61.09 11.70
N ALA A 282 3.59 -61.67 12.02
CA ALA A 282 3.40 -62.45 13.25
C ALA A 282 2.08 -63.22 13.19
N THR A 283 2.07 -64.43 12.60
CA THR A 283 1.22 -65.58 13.01
C THR A 283 1.36 -66.75 12.05
N ASP A 284 2.40 -67.58 12.19
CA ASP A 284 2.18 -69.04 12.11
C ASP A 284 3.39 -69.84 12.66
N ALA A 285 3.42 -70.06 13.97
CA ALA A 285 4.30 -71.04 14.59
C ALA A 285 3.59 -71.72 15.76
N SER A 286 2.53 -72.46 15.47
CA SER A 286 2.00 -73.43 16.43
C SER A 286 1.18 -74.54 15.76
N LYS A 287 1.88 -75.52 15.17
CA LYS A 287 1.36 -76.89 14.94
C LYS A 287 2.49 -77.89 14.73
N SER A 288 3.01 -78.46 15.83
CA SER A 288 3.66 -79.78 15.83
C SER A 288 3.91 -80.22 17.28
N LYS A 289 2.96 -80.96 17.85
CA LYS A 289 3.16 -81.96 18.90
C LYS A 289 1.85 -82.75 19.04
N GLY A 290 1.88 -83.99 18.59
CA GLY A 290 0.76 -84.93 18.54
C GLY A 290 1.01 -85.95 17.46
#